data_AF-A0A438IPK1-F1
#
_entry.id   AF-A0A438IPK1-F1
#
_cell.length_a   1.000
_cell.length_b   1.000
_cell.length_c   1.000
_cell.angle_alpha   90.00
_cell.angle_beta   90.00
_cell.angle_gamma   90.00
#
_symmetry.space_group_name_H-M   'P 1'
#
loop_
_entity.id
_entity.type
_entity.pdbx_description
1 polymer ?
#
loop_
_entity_poly.entity_id
_entity_poly.type
_entity_poly.pdbx_seq_one_letter_code
_entity_poly.pdbx_strand_id
1 'polypeptide(L)'
;MLVVNCGAIGVLPRRPPWTNVCLCSASNIGTDQLRAQLDQLHSEANNARAKANNARLRLMRLSEAAERLRRQAAISVQTGKENEARELLFQKKKVMQALEKSKSRIELLDELSAKLNEENTLLYLL
;
A
#
# COMPACT_ATOMS: atom_id res chain seq x y z
N MET A 1 -43.08 6.84 54.74
CA MET A 1 -44.02 7.98 54.86
C MET A 1 -44.79 8.09 53.55
N LEU A 2 -46.12 8.05 53.65
CA LEU A 2 -47.03 8.52 52.62
C LEU A 2 -46.91 10.05 52.52
N VAL A 3 -46.71 10.58 51.31
CA VAL A 3 -47.43 11.79 50.86
C VAL A 3 -47.78 11.57 49.39
N VAL A 4 -49.08 11.33 49.17
CA VAL A 4 -49.77 11.40 47.88
C VAL A 4 -50.26 12.84 47.70
N ASN A 5 -50.52 13.18 46.42
CA ASN A 5 -51.35 14.29 45.92
C ASN A 5 -50.64 15.63 45.70
N CYS A 6 -50.98 16.47 44.73
CA CYS A 6 -52.05 16.50 43.73
C CYS A 6 -51.67 17.61 42.71
N GLY A 7 -52.09 17.53 41.45
CA GLY A 7 -51.93 18.67 40.53
C GLY A 7 -52.28 18.35 39.07
N ALA A 8 -53.55 18.56 38.74
CA ALA A 8 -54.18 18.23 37.47
C ALA A 8 -53.78 19.11 36.27
N ILE A 9 -53.58 18.45 35.13
CA ILE A 9 -54.29 18.63 33.85
C ILE A 9 -54.42 20.06 33.30
N GLY A 10 -53.67 20.33 32.24
CA GLY A 10 -54.02 21.27 31.16
C GLY A 10 -54.08 20.51 29.84
N VAL A 11 -55.12 20.76 29.04
CA VAL A 11 -55.59 19.92 27.93
C VAL A 11 -55.35 20.60 26.57
N LEU A 12 -54.83 19.81 25.61
CA LEU A 12 -55.06 19.81 24.13
C LEU A 12 -54.31 20.78 23.18
N PRO A 13 -54.24 20.49 21.85
CA PRO A 13 -53.02 20.02 21.18
C PRO A 13 -52.55 20.96 20.05
N ARG A 14 -51.29 20.86 19.62
CA ARG A 14 -50.87 21.37 18.30
C ARG A 14 -49.78 20.51 17.68
N ARG A 15 -50.16 19.76 16.64
CA ARG A 15 -49.29 19.15 15.61
C ARG A 15 -49.41 20.02 14.33
N PRO A 16 -48.50 19.92 13.34
CA PRO A 16 -47.19 20.61 13.28
C PRO A 16 -47.07 21.50 12.03
N PRO A 17 -46.11 22.44 11.94
CA PRO A 17 -45.58 22.86 10.64
C PRO A 17 -44.41 21.94 10.31
N TRP A 18 -44.51 21.30 9.16
CA TRP A 18 -43.50 20.43 8.63
C TRP A 18 -42.29 21.28 8.29
N THR A 19 -41.29 21.32 9.17
CA THR A 19 -39.98 21.79 8.76
C THR A 19 -39.43 20.69 7.87
N ASN A 20 -39.69 20.81 6.57
CA ASN A 20 -38.88 20.16 5.55
C ASN A 20 -37.45 20.68 5.74
N VAL A 21 -36.71 20.02 6.61
CA VAL A 21 -35.26 19.99 6.47
C VAL A 21 -35.04 19.29 5.14
N CYS A 22 -34.79 20.08 4.10
CA CYS A 22 -34.22 19.64 2.84
C CYS A 22 -32.94 18.89 3.22
N LEU A 23 -33.01 17.58 3.41
CA LEU A 23 -31.85 16.68 3.34
C LEU A 23 -31.43 16.63 1.87
N CYS A 24 -31.00 17.78 1.38
CA CYS A 24 -30.43 17.96 0.08
C CYS A 24 -28.94 17.67 0.24
N SER A 25 -28.66 16.39 0.55
CA SER A 25 -27.31 15.83 0.61
C SER A 25 -27.17 14.57 -0.25
N ALA A 26 -28.24 14.11 -0.91
CA ALA A 26 -28.22 12.91 -1.73
C ALA A 26 -27.35 13.05 -3.00
N SER A 27 -27.11 14.28 -3.48
CA SER A 27 -26.31 14.55 -4.69
C SER A 27 -24.80 14.69 -4.45
N ASN A 28 -24.36 14.98 -3.22
CA ASN A 28 -22.93 15.09 -2.90
C ASN A 28 -22.31 13.76 -2.43
N ILE A 29 -23.13 12.83 -1.94
CA ILE A 29 -22.65 11.51 -1.48
C ILE A 29 -21.93 10.77 -2.63
N GLY A 30 -22.45 10.86 -3.85
CA GLY A 30 -21.83 10.24 -5.03
C GLY A 30 -20.50 10.90 -5.43
N THR A 31 -20.41 12.23 -5.37
CA THR A 31 -19.19 12.97 -5.73
C THR A 31 -18.09 12.85 -4.67
N ASP A 32 -18.46 12.84 -3.39
CA ASP A 32 -17.54 12.63 -2.28
C ASP A 32 -17.03 11.18 -2.23
N GLN A 33 -17.86 10.19 -2.58
CA GLN A 33 -17.43 8.80 -2.72
C GLN A 33 -16.43 8.60 -3.86
N LEU A 34 -16.66 9.25 -5.01
CA LEU A 34 -15.72 9.23 -6.14
C LEU A 34 -14.38 9.89 -5.78
N ARG A 35 -14.43 11.02 -5.05
CA ARG A 35 -13.22 11.68 -4.55
C ARG A 35 -12.44 10.76 -3.60
N ALA A 36 -13.12 10.09 -2.67
CA ALA A 36 -12.50 9.14 -1.77
C ALA A 36 -11.87 7.95 -2.51
N GLN A 37 -12.51 7.45 -3.58
CA GLN A 37 -11.93 6.39 -4.43
C GLN A 37 -10.69 6.87 -5.19
N LEU A 38 -10.69 8.10 -5.70
CA LEU A 38 -9.53 8.70 -6.37
C LEU A 38 -8.35 8.90 -5.41
N ASP A 39 -8.62 9.41 -4.21
CA ASP A 39 -7.62 9.55 -3.15
C ASP A 39 -7.04 8.19 -2.74
N GLN A 40 -7.90 7.17 -2.66
CA GLN A 40 -7.49 5.79 -2.41
C GLN A 40 -6.55 5.28 -3.52
N LEU A 41 -6.92 5.42 -4.79
CA LEU A 41 -6.10 5.01 -5.94
C LEU A 41 -4.75 5.72 -5.96
N HIS A 42 -4.71 7.03 -5.68
CA HIS A 42 -3.45 7.77 -5.54
C HIS A 42 -2.59 7.25 -4.39
N SER A 43 -3.20 6.97 -3.24
CA SER A 43 -2.48 6.42 -2.09
C SER A 43 -1.87 5.05 -2.40
N GLU A 44 -2.59 4.21 -3.14
CA GLU A 44 -2.15 2.88 -3.55
C GLU A 44 -1.01 2.95 -4.58
N ALA A 45 -1.11 3.83 -5.57
CA ALA A 45 -0.05 4.06 -6.55
C ALA A 45 1.25 4.54 -5.88
N ASN A 46 1.13 5.48 -4.94
CA ASN A 46 2.28 5.96 -4.16
C ASN A 46 2.88 4.86 -3.28
N ASN A 47 2.04 4.02 -2.67
CA ASN A 47 2.48 2.88 -1.87
C ASN A 47 3.21 1.84 -2.73
N ALA A 48 2.69 1.52 -3.92
CA ALA A 48 3.34 0.62 -4.88
C ALA A 48 4.72 1.15 -5.27
N ARG A 49 4.84 2.44 -5.59
CA ARG A 49 6.11 3.10 -5.93
C ARG A 49 7.12 3.06 -4.77
N ALA A 50 6.67 3.35 -3.54
CA ALA A 50 7.51 3.27 -2.36
C ALA A 50 8.04 1.84 -2.12
N LYS A 51 7.18 0.82 -2.29
CA LYS A 51 7.57 -0.59 -2.21
C LYS A 51 8.56 -0.98 -3.30
N ALA A 52 8.39 -0.48 -4.53
CA ALA A 52 9.31 -0.74 -5.64
C ALA A 52 10.69 -0.15 -5.34
N ASN A 53 10.75 1.07 -4.82
CA ASN A 53 12.02 1.72 -4.43
C ASN A 53 12.73 0.96 -3.31
N ASN A 54 12.00 0.45 -2.32
CA ASN A 54 12.59 -0.40 -1.30
C ASN A 54 13.16 -1.71 -1.90
N ALA A 55 12.44 -2.33 -2.83
CA ALA A 55 12.92 -3.51 -3.54
C ALA A 55 14.15 -3.20 -4.41
N ARG A 56 14.25 -2.03 -5.03
CA ARG A 56 15.46 -1.57 -5.75
C ARG A 56 16.65 -1.40 -4.82
N LEU A 57 16.47 -0.82 -3.65
CA LEU A 57 17.54 -0.72 -2.64
C LEU A 57 18.02 -2.11 -2.20
N ARG A 58 17.09 -3.03 -1.97
CA ARG A 58 17.43 -4.43 -1.65
C ARG A 58 18.19 -5.10 -2.79
N LEU A 59 17.75 -4.91 -4.04
CA LEU A 59 18.42 -5.41 -5.23
C LEU A 59 19.88 -4.93 -5.29
N MET A 60 20.12 -3.64 -5.10
CA MET A 60 21.46 -3.04 -5.09
C MET A 60 22.37 -3.72 -4.05
N ARG A 61 21.89 -3.87 -2.81
CA ARG A 61 22.64 -4.51 -1.72
C ARG A 61 22.92 -6.00 -2.00
N LEU A 62 21.97 -6.72 -2.57
CA LEU A 62 22.14 -8.13 -2.94
C LEU A 62 23.16 -8.28 -4.08
N SER A 63 23.14 -7.40 -5.08
CA SER A 63 24.13 -7.38 -6.16
C SER A 63 25.54 -7.16 -5.61
N GLU A 64 25.70 -6.23 -4.68
CA GLU A 64 26.98 -5.98 -4.03
C GLU A 64 27.45 -7.20 -3.22
N ALA A 65 26.56 -7.82 -2.44
CA ALA A 65 26.89 -9.04 -1.69
C ALA A 65 27.29 -10.20 -2.60
N ALA A 66 26.59 -10.40 -3.72
CA ALA A 66 26.92 -11.43 -4.71
C ALA A 66 28.31 -11.21 -5.34
N GLU A 67 28.66 -9.95 -5.60
CA GLU A 67 29.97 -9.57 -6.13
C GLU A 67 31.09 -9.79 -5.11
N ARG A 68 30.87 -9.42 -3.84
CA ARG A 68 31.83 -9.70 -2.75
C ARG A 68 32.10 -11.20 -2.60
N LEU A 69 31.06 -12.03 -2.61
CA LEU A 69 31.19 -13.49 -2.56
C LEU A 69 31.94 -14.04 -3.78
N ARG A 70 31.69 -13.49 -4.98
CA ARG A 70 32.43 -13.86 -6.20
C ARG A 70 33.93 -13.57 -6.07
N ARG A 71 34.28 -12.37 -5.60
CA ARG A 71 35.68 -11.97 -5.40
C ARG A 71 36.37 -12.84 -4.36
N GLN A 72 35.71 -13.10 -3.23
CA GLN A 72 36.27 -13.96 -2.19
C GLN A 72 36.48 -15.40 -2.71
N ALA A 73 35.50 -15.95 -3.43
CA ALA A 73 35.64 -17.28 -4.02
C ALA A 73 36.82 -17.35 -5.01
N ALA A 74 37.03 -16.31 -5.82
CA ALA A 74 38.17 -16.24 -6.74
C ALA A 74 39.52 -16.22 -5.98
N ILE A 75 39.62 -15.49 -4.87
CA ILE A 75 40.81 -15.48 -4.01
C ILE A 75 41.03 -16.86 -3.38
N SER A 76 39.97 -17.50 -2.87
CA SER A 76 40.06 -18.85 -2.30
C SER A 76 40.55 -19.88 -3.33
N VAL A 77 40.11 -19.80 -4.59
CA VAL A 77 40.63 -20.66 -5.67
C VAL A 77 42.11 -20.39 -5.92
N GLN A 78 42.53 -19.12 -6.04
CA GLN A 78 43.93 -18.75 -6.29
C GLN A 78 44.87 -19.19 -5.16
N THR A 79 44.36 -19.28 -3.93
CA THR A 79 45.11 -19.72 -2.74
C THR A 79 45.00 -21.22 -2.47
N GLY A 80 44.40 -22.00 -3.39
CA GLY A 80 44.25 -23.46 -3.27
C GLY A 80 43.16 -23.92 -2.29
N LYS A 81 42.33 -23.01 -1.78
CA LYS A 81 41.24 -23.29 -0.83
C LYS A 81 39.93 -23.61 -1.54
N GLU A 82 39.90 -24.69 -2.32
CA GLU A 82 38.76 -25.02 -3.18
C GLU A 82 37.45 -25.28 -2.41
N ASN A 83 37.52 -25.93 -1.25
CA ASN A 83 36.33 -26.19 -0.43
C ASN A 83 35.68 -24.89 0.07
N GLU A 84 36.49 -23.90 0.47
CA GLU A 84 36.00 -22.58 0.87
C GLU A 84 35.38 -21.85 -0.33
N ALA A 85 36.00 -21.92 -1.51
CA ALA A 85 35.45 -21.35 -2.73
C ALA A 85 34.08 -21.95 -3.08
N ARG A 86 33.92 -23.27 -2.94
CA ARG A 86 32.63 -23.95 -3.18
C ARG A 86 31.55 -23.47 -2.23
N GLU A 87 31.87 -23.30 -0.94
CA GLU A 87 30.91 -22.79 0.04
C GLU A 87 30.53 -21.33 -0.27
N LEU A 88 31.49 -20.48 -0.60
CA LEU A 88 31.23 -19.09 -1.00
C LEU A 88 30.34 -19.00 -2.24
N LEU A 89 30.55 -19.87 -3.23
CA LEU A 89 29.70 -19.96 -4.42
C LEU A 89 28.30 -20.48 -4.09
N PHE A 90 28.17 -21.40 -3.14
CA PHE A 90 26.88 -21.87 -2.65
C PHE A 90 26.10 -20.74 -1.96
N GLN A 91 26.76 -19.93 -1.13
CA GLN A 91 26.14 -18.76 -0.54
C GLN A 91 25.78 -17.70 -1.60
N LYS A 92 26.66 -17.48 -2.59
CA LYS A 92 26.37 -16.59 -3.72
C LYS A 92 25.12 -17.02 -4.46
N LYS A 93 24.91 -18.32 -4.67
CA LYS A 93 23.70 -18.86 -5.31
C LYS A 93 22.43 -18.48 -4.54
N LYS A 94 22.45 -18.55 -3.21
CA LYS A 94 21.30 -18.11 -2.37
C LYS A 94 21.04 -16.62 -2.50
N VAL A 95 22.10 -15.79 -2.50
CA VAL A 95 21.99 -14.34 -2.71
C VAL A 95 21.39 -14.04 -4.08
N MET A 96 21.84 -14.73 -5.12
CA MET A 96 21.30 -14.59 -6.48
C MET A 96 19.82 -14.98 -6.55
N GLN A 97 19.38 -16.03 -5.85
CA GLN A 97 17.95 -16.37 -5.78
C GLN A 97 17.11 -15.26 -5.12
N ALA A 98 17.62 -14.63 -4.06
CA ALA A 98 16.96 -13.49 -3.44
C ALA A 98 16.95 -12.26 -4.36
N LEU A 99 18.00 -12.09 -5.17
CA LEU A 99 18.13 -11.02 -6.15
C LEU A 99 17.07 -11.15 -7.24
N GLU A 100 16.88 -12.34 -7.81
CA GLU A 100 15.82 -12.60 -8.81
C GLU A 100 14.43 -12.33 -8.25
N LYS A 101 14.15 -12.77 -7.01
CA LYS A 101 12.87 -12.42 -6.34
C LYS A 101 12.68 -10.91 -6.18
N SER A 102 13.76 -10.16 -5.94
CA SER A 102 13.70 -8.71 -5.83
C SER A 102 13.41 -8.05 -7.17
N LYS A 103 13.97 -8.56 -8.28
CA LYS A 103 13.68 -8.08 -9.65
C LYS A 103 12.21 -8.30 -10.01
N SER A 104 11.71 -9.53 -9.86
CA SER A 104 10.30 -9.84 -10.18
C SER A 104 9.34 -8.99 -9.35
N ARG A 105 9.69 -8.68 -8.09
CA ARG A 105 8.87 -7.78 -7.27
C ARG A 105 8.88 -6.33 -7.78
N ILE A 106 10.01 -5.85 -8.29
CA ILE A 106 10.10 -4.51 -8.89
C ILE A 106 9.21 -4.46 -10.14
N GLU A 107 9.34 -5.43 -11.04
CA GLU A 107 8.55 -5.54 -12.27
C GLU A 107 7.04 -5.51 -11.98
N LEU A 108 6.57 -6.37 -11.07
CA LEU A 108 5.15 -6.41 -10.69
C LEU A 108 4.65 -5.09 -10.06
N LEU A 109 5.48 -4.42 -9.25
CA LEU A 109 5.09 -3.16 -8.62
C LEU A 109 5.10 -1.99 -9.61
N ASP A 110 6.01 -2.01 -10.58
CA ASP A 110 6.06 -1.04 -11.67
C ASP A 110 4.86 -1.20 -12.59
N GLU A 111 4.49 -2.43 -12.96
CA GLU A 111 3.26 -2.73 -13.70
C GLU A 111 2.01 -2.27 -12.96
N LEU A 112 1.92 -2.54 -11.65
CA LEU A 112 0.79 -2.08 -10.83
C LEU A 112 0.72 -0.55 -10.79
N SER A 113 1.86 0.13 -10.57
CA SER A 113 1.89 1.60 -10.55
C SER A 113 1.53 2.19 -11.91
N ALA A 114 1.89 1.54 -13.03
CA ALA A 114 1.54 1.98 -14.37
C ALA A 114 0.02 1.89 -14.59
N LYS A 115 -0.59 0.74 -14.25
CA LYS A 115 -2.05 0.53 -14.38
C LYS A 115 -2.86 1.52 -13.53
N LEU A 116 -2.46 1.76 -12.28
CA LEU A 116 -3.12 2.74 -11.43
C LEU A 116 -3.00 4.18 -11.97
N ASN A 117 -1.87 4.51 -12.59
CA ASN A 117 -1.68 5.81 -13.23
C ASN A 117 -2.50 5.97 -14.52
N GLU A 118 -2.67 4.91 -15.30
CA GLU A 118 -3.54 4.90 -16.48
C GLU A 118 -4.99 5.19 -16.09
N GLU A 119 -5.51 4.51 -15.07
CA GLU A 119 -6.87 4.74 -14.57
C GLU A 119 -7.07 6.17 -14.05
N ASN A 120 -6.10 6.70 -13.29
CA ASN A 120 -6.12 8.11 -12.88
C ASN A 120 -6.14 9.06 -14.08
N THR A 121 -5.33 8.79 -15.11
CA THR A 121 -5.26 9.64 -16.31
C THR A 121 -6.57 9.61 -17.10
N LEU A 122 -7.20 8.44 -17.26
CA LEU A 122 -8.50 8.31 -17.92
C LEU A 122 -9.62 9.00 -17.14
N LEU A 123 -9.57 8.98 -15.80
CA LEU A 123 -10.50 9.72 -14.94
C LEU A 123 -10.35 11.25 -15.05
N TYR A 124 -9.14 11.77 -15.27
CA TYR A 124 -8.93 13.20 -15.53
C TYR A 124 -9.36 13.66 -16.94
N LEU A 125 -9.60 12.72 -17.86
CA LEU A 125 -10.02 12.99 -19.25
C LEU A 125 -11.54 12.84 -19.48
N LEU A 126 -12.30 12.42 -18.46
CA LEU A 126 -13.77 12.32 -18.45
C LEU A 126 -14.38 13.48 -17.67
#